data_AF-A0A0G0GDP4-F1
#
_entry.id   AF-A0A0G0GDP4-F1
#
_cell.length_a   1.000
_cell.length_b   1.000
_cell.length_c   1.000
_cell.angle_alpha   90.00
_cell.angle_beta   90.00
_cell.angle_gamma   90.00
#
_symmetry.space_group_name_H-M   'P 1'
#
loop_
_entity.id
_entity.type
_entity.pdbx_description
1 polymer ?
#
loop_
_entity_poly.entity_id
_entity_poly.type
_entity_poly.pdbx_seq_one_letter_code
_entity_poly.pdbx_strand_id
1 'polypeptide(L)'
;MDKKEEGLIEKVNKLSLPATILIGCVILGGFYYMSQVSKQNSIEKQQRLEIQTKKEAQEAEATKEASAKLGKMFCVSEAEELAQSQYKKTCTYDCKEGYYYTANYENYYKVCLQRKGLD
;
A
#
# COMPACT_ATOMS: atom_id res chain seq x y z
N MET A 1 25.13 37.81 66.25
CA MET A 1 24.05 37.10 65.53
C MET A 1 22.94 38.07 65.26
N ASP A 2 22.49 38.39 64.04
CA ASP A 2 23.06 38.38 62.70
C ASP A 2 22.19 39.35 61.89
N LYS A 3 22.40 40.67 62.05
CA LYS A 3 21.66 41.71 61.29
C LYS A 3 21.94 41.66 59.78
N LYS A 4 22.93 40.87 59.36
CA LYS A 4 23.32 40.69 57.95
C LYS A 4 22.46 39.63 57.23
N GLU A 5 21.78 38.76 57.99
CA GLU A 5 20.98 37.65 57.45
C GLU A 5 19.56 38.08 57.06
N GLU A 6 18.92 38.97 57.83
CA GLU A 6 17.55 39.45 57.56
C GLU A 6 17.44 40.24 56.25
N GLY A 7 18.45 41.05 55.90
CA GLY A 7 18.46 41.84 54.66
C GLY A 7 18.69 41.02 53.38
N LEU A 8 19.18 39.79 53.49
CA LEU A 8 19.34 38.85 52.37
C LEU A 8 18.00 38.19 52.05
N ILE A 9 17.22 37.82 53.06
CA ILE A 9 15.92 37.16 52.89
C ILE A 9 14.90 38.08 52.19
N GLU A 10 14.88 39.38 52.49
CA GLU A 10 13.98 40.34 51.80
C GLU A 10 14.34 40.55 50.31
N LYS A 11 15.63 40.55 49.97
CA LYS A 11 16.10 40.67 48.58
C LYS A 11 15.79 39.41 47.78
N VAL A 12 15.92 38.24 48.41
CA VAL A 12 15.58 36.94 47.81
C VAL A 12 14.07 36.84 47.56
N ASN A 13 13.22 37.34 48.46
CA ASN A 13 11.77 37.39 48.25
C ASN A 13 11.34 38.32 47.10
N LYS A 14 12.01 39.46 46.89
CA LYS A 14 11.74 40.35 45.74
C LYS A 14 12.23 39.79 44.40
N LEU A 15 13.27 38.94 44.37
CA LEU A 15 13.74 38.27 43.16
C LEU A 15 13.04 36.93 42.86
N SER A 16 12.42 36.31 43.86
CA SER A 16 11.70 35.04 43.74
C SER A 16 10.55 35.10 42.73
N LEU A 17 9.82 36.21 42.68
CA LEU A 17 8.65 36.36 41.81
C LEU A 17 8.97 36.31 40.30
N PRO A 18 9.92 37.11 39.75
CA PRO A 18 10.28 37.01 38.34
C PRO A 18 11.02 35.70 38.00
N ALA A 19 11.81 35.15 38.94
CA ALA A 19 12.50 33.88 38.73
C ALA A 19 11.52 32.70 38.58
N THR A 20 10.48 32.64 39.40
CA THR A 20 9.45 31.59 39.32
C THR A 20 8.62 31.68 38.05
N ILE A 21 8.33 32.89 37.55
CA ILE A 21 7.66 33.09 36.25
C ILE A 21 8.51 32.54 35.11
N LEU A 22 9.82 32.82 35.09
CA LEU A 22 10.73 32.29 34.05
C LEU A 22 10.80 30.76 34.10
N ILE A 23 10.90 30.17 35.29
CA ILE A 23 10.90 28.72 35.46
C ILE A 23 9.57 28.13 34.96
N GLY A 24 8.43 28.76 35.29
CA GLY A 24 7.12 28.36 34.80
C GLY A 24 7.02 28.39 33.26
N CYS A 25 7.52 29.46 32.63
CA CYS A 25 7.57 29.58 31.17
C CYS A 25 8.43 28.49 30.51
N VAL A 26 9.57 28.14 31.09
CA VAL A 26 10.45 27.07 30.57
C VAL A 26 9.77 25.70 30.68
N ILE A 27 9.09 25.41 31.79
CA ILE A 27 8.37 24.14 31.98
C ILE A 27 7.20 24.03 30.99
N LEU A 28 6.37 25.09 30.87
CA LEU A 28 5.25 25.12 29.94
C LEU A 28 5.71 25.04 28.48
N GLY A 29 6.73 25.81 28.11
CA GLY A 29 7.31 25.80 26.76
C GLY A 29 7.94 24.45 26.42
N GLY A 30 8.68 23.85 27.34
CA GLY A 30 9.28 22.53 27.18
C GLY A 30 8.25 21.42 27.02
N PHE A 31 7.19 21.44 27.85
CA PHE A 31 6.11 20.46 27.76
C PHE A 31 5.32 20.59 26.45
N TYR A 32 5.05 21.83 26.02
CA TYR A 32 4.38 22.10 24.74
C TYR A 32 5.21 21.61 23.54
N TYR A 33 6.53 21.84 23.57
CA TYR A 33 7.44 21.39 22.52
C TYR A 33 7.54 19.86 22.45
N MET A 34 7.73 19.17 23.60
CA MET A 34 7.73 17.70 23.64
C MET A 34 6.39 17.12 23.15
N SER A 35 5.27 17.72 23.54
CA SER A 35 3.94 17.26 23.12
C SER A 35 3.76 17.31 21.59
N GLN A 36 4.28 18.34 20.92
CA GLN A 36 4.23 18.43 19.46
C GLN A 36 5.13 17.41 18.76
N VAL A 37 6.37 17.23 19.26
CA VAL A 37 7.32 16.26 18.69
C VAL A 37 6.80 14.82 18.80
N SER A 38 6.17 14.46 19.93
CA SER A 38 5.55 13.13 20.08
C SER A 38 4.38 12.88 19.14
N LYS A 39 3.59 13.92 18.81
CA LYS A 39 2.48 13.80 17.85
C LYS A 39 2.97 13.58 16.42
N GLN A 40 3.99 14.31 15.98
CA GLN A 40 4.55 14.14 14.62
C GLN A 40 5.13 12.74 14.42
N ASN A 41 5.84 12.21 15.41
CA ASN A 41 6.49 10.90 15.32
C ASN A 41 5.50 9.72 15.24
N SER A 42 4.28 9.89 15.77
CA SER A 42 3.24 8.84 15.69
C SER A 42 2.56 8.82 14.31
N ILE A 43 2.34 9.99 13.72
CA ILE A 43 1.72 10.12 12.39
C ILE A 43 2.65 9.58 11.31
N GLU A 44 3.95 9.87 11.37
CA GLU A 44 4.91 9.34 10.41
C GLU A 44 5.00 7.82 10.45
N LYS A 45 4.95 7.21 11.64
CA LYS A 45 4.97 5.74 11.77
C LYS A 45 3.73 5.10 11.16
N GLN A 46 2.55 5.67 11.39
CA GLN A 46 1.31 5.17 10.80
C GLN A 46 1.31 5.32 9.28
N GLN A 47 1.75 6.46 8.75
CA GLN A 47 1.86 6.67 7.32
C GLN A 47 2.86 5.71 6.66
N ARG A 48 4.00 5.44 7.31
CA ARG A 48 4.98 4.46 6.78
C ARG A 48 4.39 3.05 6.70
N LEU A 49 3.66 2.62 7.74
CA LEU A 49 2.99 1.33 7.73
C LEU A 49 1.92 1.26 6.63
N GLU A 50 1.07 2.28 6.51
CA GLU A 50 0.06 2.31 5.44
C GLU A 50 0.68 2.30 4.04
N ILE A 51 1.77 3.05 3.81
CA ILE A 51 2.46 3.07 2.51
C ILE A 51 3.08 1.71 2.22
N GLN A 52 3.68 1.07 3.23
CA GLN A 52 4.28 -0.24 3.06
C GLN A 52 3.22 -1.31 2.76
N THR A 53 2.13 -1.35 3.53
CA THR A 53 1.02 -2.29 3.29
C THR A 53 0.37 -2.05 1.93
N LYS A 54 0.21 -0.78 1.50
CA LYS A 54 -0.30 -0.46 0.17
C LYS A 54 0.63 -0.92 -0.95
N LYS A 55 1.95 -0.77 -0.79
CA LYS A 55 2.93 -1.28 -1.76
C LYS A 55 2.89 -2.80 -1.86
N GLU A 56 2.91 -3.49 -0.72
CA GLU A 56 2.86 -4.96 -0.70
C GLU A 56 1.57 -5.49 -1.31
N ALA A 57 0.42 -4.86 -1.01
CA ALA A 57 -0.85 -5.20 -1.64
C ALA A 57 -0.84 -4.96 -3.15
N GLN A 58 -0.30 -3.82 -3.60
CA GLN A 58 -0.22 -3.48 -5.01
C GLN A 58 0.72 -4.42 -5.79
N GLU A 59 1.86 -4.79 -5.21
CA GLU A 59 2.78 -5.77 -5.80
C GLU A 59 2.17 -7.17 -5.87
N ALA A 60 1.45 -7.58 -4.83
CA ALA A 60 0.73 -8.85 -4.81
C ALA A 60 -0.38 -8.87 -5.87
N GLU A 61 -1.13 -7.78 -6.02
CA GLU A 61 -2.16 -7.63 -7.06
C GLU A 61 -1.55 -7.63 -8.46
N ALA A 62 -0.49 -6.87 -8.69
CA ALA A 62 0.22 -6.85 -9.97
C ALA A 62 0.77 -8.23 -10.35
N THR A 63 1.28 -9.00 -9.38
CA THR A 63 1.78 -10.36 -9.60
C THR A 63 0.65 -11.34 -9.93
N LYS A 64 -0.50 -11.20 -9.26
CA LYS A 64 -1.71 -11.98 -9.59
C LYS A 64 -2.23 -11.64 -10.97
N GLU A 65 -2.28 -10.37 -11.34
CA GLU A 65 -2.67 -9.94 -12.68
C GLU A 65 -1.70 -10.44 -13.75
N ALA A 66 -0.39 -10.37 -13.49
CA ALA A 66 0.63 -10.85 -14.43
C ALA A 66 0.51 -12.36 -14.66
N SER A 67 0.32 -13.14 -13.58
CA SER A 67 0.13 -14.59 -13.68
C SER A 67 -1.19 -14.95 -14.36
N ALA A 68 -2.27 -14.21 -14.10
CA ALA A 68 -3.55 -14.38 -14.80
C ALA A 68 -3.44 -14.04 -16.29
N LYS A 69 -2.76 -12.94 -16.66
CA LYS A 69 -2.51 -12.56 -18.06
C LYS A 69 -1.69 -13.62 -18.78
N LEU A 70 -0.62 -14.13 -18.15
CA LEU A 70 0.19 -15.20 -18.71
C LEU A 70 -0.64 -16.48 -18.89
N GLY A 71 -1.44 -16.84 -17.89
CA GLY A 71 -2.37 -17.98 -17.96
C GLY A 71 -3.37 -17.87 -19.12
N LYS A 72 -3.91 -16.67 -19.35
CA LYS A 72 -4.81 -16.37 -20.49
C LYS A 72 -4.08 -16.50 -21.82
N MET A 73 -2.85 -16.02 -21.94
CA MET A 73 -2.04 -16.18 -23.16
C MET A 73 -1.83 -17.66 -23.52
N PHE A 74 -1.55 -18.52 -22.54
CA PHE A 74 -1.47 -19.97 -22.79
C PHE A 74 -2.79 -20.56 -23.31
N CYS A 75 -3.93 -20.07 -22.82
CA CYS A 75 -5.23 -20.53 -23.30
C CYS A 75 -5.51 -20.07 -24.74
N VAL A 76 -5.01 -18.89 -25.15
CA VAL A 76 -5.09 -18.44 -26.55
C VAL A 76 -4.34 -19.43 -27.45
N SER A 77 -3.07 -19.72 -27.16
CA SER A 77 -2.26 -20.64 -27.97
C SER A 77 -2.85 -22.05 -28.04
N GLU A 78 -3.36 -22.57 -26.91
CA GLU A 78 -3.98 -23.90 -26.86
C GLU A 78 -5.27 -23.94 -27.68
N ALA A 79 -6.10 -22.91 -27.58
CA ALA A 79 -7.35 -22.82 -28.33
C ALA A 79 -7.11 -22.68 -29.84
N GLU A 80 -6.10 -21.91 -30.26
CA GLU A 80 -5.71 -21.80 -31.68
C GLU A 80 -5.25 -23.14 -32.24
N GLU A 81 -4.37 -23.85 -31.54
CA GLU A 81 -3.85 -25.14 -32.00
C GLU A 81 -4.97 -26.19 -32.15
N LEU A 82 -5.86 -26.27 -31.16
CA LEU A 82 -7.00 -27.17 -31.18
C LEU A 82 -8.00 -26.80 -32.29
N ALA A 83 -8.31 -25.51 -32.45
CA ALA A 83 -9.20 -25.03 -33.50
C ALA A 83 -8.62 -25.31 -34.90
N GLN A 84 -7.31 -25.10 -35.11
CA GLN A 84 -6.66 -25.42 -36.38
C GLN A 84 -6.65 -26.93 -36.66
N SER A 85 -6.35 -27.74 -35.65
CA SER A 85 -6.32 -29.20 -35.79
C SER A 85 -7.70 -29.78 -36.15
N GLN A 86 -8.74 -29.30 -35.47
CA GLN A 86 -10.14 -29.64 -35.79
C GLN A 86 -10.52 -29.18 -37.19
N TYR A 87 -10.22 -27.92 -37.53
CA TYR A 87 -10.50 -27.38 -38.85
C TYR A 87 -9.85 -28.24 -39.95
N LYS A 88 -8.57 -28.58 -39.82
CA LYS A 88 -7.85 -29.45 -40.78
C LYS A 88 -8.45 -30.85 -40.91
N LYS A 89 -9.00 -31.41 -39.82
CA LYS A 89 -9.60 -32.75 -39.82
C LYS A 89 -11.01 -32.77 -40.41
N THR A 90 -11.81 -31.76 -40.11
CA THR A 90 -13.23 -31.70 -40.51
C THR A 90 -13.43 -31.07 -41.88
N CYS A 91 -12.50 -30.20 -42.32
CA CYS A 91 -12.60 -29.53 -43.59
C CYS A 91 -12.28 -30.47 -44.76
N THR A 92 -13.31 -30.91 -45.47
CA THR A 92 -13.20 -31.85 -46.59
C THR A 92 -13.47 -31.20 -47.95
N TYR A 93 -14.34 -30.18 -48.02
CA TYR A 93 -14.54 -29.35 -49.23
C TYR A 93 -15.32 -28.07 -48.87
N ASP A 94 -14.86 -26.90 -49.34
CA ASP A 94 -15.55 -25.59 -49.27
C ASP A 94 -15.82 -25.00 -47.86
N CYS A 95 -14.80 -25.04 -46.99
CA CYS A 95 -14.89 -24.32 -45.72
C CYS A 95 -14.78 -22.81 -45.96
N LYS A 96 -15.86 -22.08 -45.68
CA LYS A 96 -15.81 -20.62 -45.59
C LYS A 96 -14.78 -20.22 -44.53
N GLU A 97 -13.70 -19.58 -44.97
CA GLU A 97 -12.62 -19.12 -44.11
C GLU A 97 -13.18 -18.28 -42.95
N GLY A 98 -12.84 -18.67 -41.72
CA GLY A 98 -13.14 -17.90 -40.51
C GLY A 98 -14.19 -18.51 -39.60
N TYR A 99 -15.41 -18.81 -40.06
CA TYR A 99 -16.54 -19.05 -39.14
C TYR A 99 -16.39 -20.32 -38.29
N TYR A 100 -15.96 -21.44 -38.88
CA TYR A 100 -15.75 -22.71 -38.17
C TYR A 100 -14.52 -22.66 -37.25
N TYR A 101 -13.55 -21.81 -37.59
CA TYR A 101 -12.36 -21.60 -36.78
C TYR A 101 -12.70 -20.80 -35.51
N THR A 102 -13.43 -19.69 -35.67
CA THR A 102 -13.80 -18.79 -34.55
C THR A 102 -14.70 -19.48 -33.54
N ALA A 103 -15.72 -20.23 -33.98
CA ALA A 103 -16.65 -20.90 -33.06
C ALA A 103 -15.98 -22.00 -32.21
N ASN A 104 -15.05 -22.76 -32.79
CA ASN A 104 -14.30 -23.79 -32.06
C ASN A 104 -13.23 -23.17 -31.15
N TYR A 105 -12.57 -22.11 -31.61
CA TYR A 105 -11.62 -21.35 -30.81
C TYR A 105 -12.25 -20.82 -29.52
N GLU A 106 -13.42 -20.17 -29.60
CA GLU A 106 -14.10 -19.61 -28.42
C GLU A 106 -14.45 -20.70 -27.39
N ASN A 107 -14.90 -21.87 -27.86
CA ASN A 107 -15.20 -22.99 -26.99
C ASN A 107 -13.93 -23.51 -26.28
N TYR A 108 -12.85 -23.78 -27.04
CA TYR A 108 -11.59 -24.25 -26.46
C TYR A 108 -10.96 -23.24 -25.50
N TYR A 109 -11.03 -21.95 -25.84
CA TYR A 109 -10.55 -20.87 -25.00
C TYR A 109 -11.31 -20.84 -23.66
N LYS A 110 -12.65 -20.86 -23.70
CA LYS A 110 -13.48 -20.87 -22.49
C LYS A 110 -13.25 -22.10 -21.62
N VAL A 111 -13.15 -23.28 -22.23
CA VAL A 111 -12.83 -24.54 -21.52
C VAL A 111 -11.43 -24.49 -20.88
N CYS A 112 -10.45 -23.85 -21.53
CA CYS A 112 -9.13 -23.65 -20.94
C CYS A 112 -9.19 -22.69 -19.73
N LEU A 113 -9.91 -21.57 -19.83
CA LEU A 113 -10.08 -20.62 -18.72
C LEU A 113 -10.72 -21.30 -17.50
N GLN A 114 -11.79 -22.07 -17.72
CA GLN A 114 -12.48 -22.80 -16.64
C GLN A 114 -11.59 -23.84 -15.96
N ARG A 115 -10.83 -24.62 -16.74
CA ARG A 115 -9.88 -25.61 -16.19
C ARG A 115 -8.79 -24.97 -15.33
N LYS A 116 -8.40 -23.73 -15.65
CA LYS A 116 -7.34 -22.99 -14.93
C LYS A 116 -7.88 -22.03 -13.87
N GLY A 117 -9.19 -21.94 -13.68
CA GLY A 117 -9.81 -21.01 -12.74
C GLY A 117 -9.58 -19.53 -13.09
N LEU A 118 -9.53 -19.22 -14.39
CA LEU A 118 -9.28 -17.87 -14.95
C LEU A 118 -10.55 -17.24 -15.55
N ASP A 119 -11.69 -17.91 -15.43
CA ASP A 119 -13.03 -17.50 -15.88
C ASP A 119 -13.68 -16.55 -14.86
#